data_AF-A0AAN8J219-F1
#
_entry.id   AF-A0AAN8J219-F1
#
_cell.length_a   1.000
_cell.length_b   1.000
_cell.length_c   1.000
_cell.angle_alpha   90.00
_cell.angle_beta   90.00
_cell.angle_gamma   90.00
#
_symmetry.space_group_name_H-M   'P 1'
#
loop_
_entity.id
_entity.type
_entity.pdbx_description
1 polymer ?
#
loop_
_entity_poly.entity_id
_entity_poly.type
_entity_poly.pdbx_seq_one_letter_code
_entity_poly.pdbx_strand_id
1 'polypeptide(L)'
;MPTVGIKKTLLDKHLGKVYSEKEFDELCFEYGLELDEVTSEKAAVEKERGEAAAGDELSDSEVYKVDIPANRYDLLCVEGLTRALRVFKNEIKSPDYKLKRPNGPLQRIIVTNMTAAVRPFVVGAILRNVSFDPDNYASFIDLQDKLHQNICRKRTLVAIGTHDFDTIVGPFKYTADLPKDIKFIPLNQTKEFTACELMEFYSTDSHLKPYLPIIRDKERYPVIYDANGIVCSMPPIINGEHSKITLQTKNVLIEATATDLQKATVVLDTVVTMFSQYCREPFTVEPVEVLSSREIMVRVSEINTKIGFQLDAKTMAELLVKMSLKAKVVSENTLKVARSSLLPGLMKTLSSNRDMPLPLKLFELQDVIMKDSSSDVGARNERRLGAVYYNKTAGFEIIHGFLDRVMRLLDLNPSKENGYYIKACDNPTFFPGRCASIIGPENVTLGVLDRFSMLSDCLLIIAIAFCTALAGEGLTYLLVYRSEQYKRLKTEMERKTKRLEKKKQEAGEVVDKNAKKRLERDEERLKATNRDMSMFKMKSMFAIGLAFTALLSTFNSIFDGRVVARLPFVPIGFLQGLSHRNLVGDDMRDCSFIFLYILCTMTIRQNLQKALGHNNGLLRLVQ
;
A
#
# COMPACT_ATOMS: atom_id res chain seq x y z
N MET A 1 -28.32 2.28 -20.11
CA MET A 1 -27.23 3.03 -19.43
C MET A 1 -27.79 3.43 -18.04
N PRO A 2 -27.36 4.44 -17.25
CA PRO A 2 -28.20 4.86 -16.12
C PRO A 2 -29.49 5.51 -16.64
N THR A 3 -30.63 4.84 -16.44
CA THR A 3 -31.94 5.36 -16.79
C THR A 3 -32.51 6.27 -15.69
N VAL A 4 -33.26 7.29 -16.11
CA VAL A 4 -33.94 8.24 -15.23
C VAL A 4 -35.43 8.22 -15.59
N GLY A 5 -36.25 7.62 -14.72
CA GLY A 5 -37.71 7.71 -14.82
C GLY A 5 -38.22 9.06 -14.29
N ILE A 6 -39.01 9.77 -15.10
CA ILE A 6 -39.50 11.12 -14.78
C ILE A 6 -41.00 11.19 -15.06
N LYS A 7 -41.80 11.66 -14.10
CA LYS A 7 -43.23 11.95 -14.32
C LYS A 7 -43.37 13.09 -15.32
N LYS A 8 -44.15 12.89 -16.38
CA LYS A 8 -44.36 13.88 -17.44
C LYS A 8 -44.89 15.22 -16.92
N THR A 9 -45.82 15.18 -15.97
CA THR A 9 -46.34 16.39 -15.30
C THR A 9 -45.27 17.21 -14.59
N LEU A 10 -44.26 16.54 -14.01
CA LEU A 10 -43.11 17.18 -13.38
C LEU A 10 -42.10 17.67 -14.42
N LEU A 11 -41.88 16.90 -15.49
CA LEU A 11 -41.04 17.28 -16.64
C LEU A 11 -41.55 18.57 -17.28
N ASP A 12 -42.84 18.63 -17.64
CA ASP A 12 -43.49 19.80 -18.24
C ASP A 12 -43.46 21.02 -17.30
N LYS A 13 -43.69 20.83 -15.99
CA LYS A 13 -43.57 21.87 -14.94
C LYS A 13 -42.17 22.49 -14.91
N HIS A 14 -41.13 21.68 -15.06
CA HIS A 14 -39.73 22.12 -15.02
C HIS A 14 -39.23 22.72 -16.36
N LEU A 15 -39.72 22.19 -17.49
CA LEU A 15 -39.45 22.74 -18.82
C LEU A 15 -40.20 24.05 -19.06
N GLY A 16 -41.38 24.24 -18.46
CA GLY A 16 -42.21 25.44 -18.61
C GLY A 16 -43.05 25.46 -19.90
N LYS A 17 -43.00 24.37 -20.68
CA LYS A 17 -43.82 24.11 -21.87
C LYS A 17 -44.20 22.63 -21.84
N VAL A 18 -45.43 22.30 -22.22
CA VAL A 18 -45.85 20.93 -22.49
C VAL A 18 -45.25 20.46 -23.81
N TYR A 19 -44.59 19.31 -23.80
CA TYR A 19 -44.05 18.67 -25.00
C TYR A 19 -44.89 17.45 -25.39
N SER A 20 -45.13 17.25 -26.69
CA SER A 20 -45.54 15.94 -27.19
C SER A 20 -44.38 14.95 -27.10
N GLU A 21 -44.69 13.65 -27.06
CA GLU A 21 -43.70 12.58 -26.97
C GLU A 21 -42.64 12.68 -28.07
N LYS A 22 -43.07 12.95 -29.31
CA LYS A 22 -42.16 13.14 -30.47
C LYS A 22 -41.27 14.36 -30.35
N GLU A 23 -41.82 15.52 -29.94
CA GLU A 23 -41.00 16.73 -29.74
C GLU A 23 -39.99 16.55 -28.59
N PHE A 24 -40.29 15.69 -27.60
CA PHE A 24 -39.38 15.38 -26.50
C PHE A 24 -38.30 14.35 -26.88
N ASP A 25 -38.66 13.34 -27.67
CA ASP A 25 -37.73 12.37 -28.25
C ASP A 25 -36.73 13.05 -29.21
N GLU A 26 -37.22 13.89 -30.13
CA GLU A 26 -36.39 14.71 -31.02
C GLU A 26 -35.42 15.61 -30.21
N LEU A 27 -35.89 16.22 -29.11
CA LEU A 27 -35.04 17.03 -28.22
C LEU A 27 -33.99 16.18 -27.48
N CYS A 28 -34.36 14.98 -27.04
CA CYS A 28 -33.42 14.06 -26.42
C CYS A 28 -32.34 13.66 -27.43
N PHE A 29 -32.73 13.28 -28.65
CA PHE A 29 -31.82 12.95 -29.74
C PHE A 29 -30.85 14.10 -30.10
N GLU A 30 -31.36 15.34 -30.22
CA GLU A 30 -30.54 16.54 -30.46
C GLU A 30 -29.50 16.80 -29.36
N TYR A 31 -29.84 16.50 -28.09
CA TYR A 31 -28.91 16.63 -26.96
C TYR A 31 -27.94 15.45 -26.83
N GLY A 32 -28.24 14.31 -27.45
CA GLY A 32 -27.49 13.04 -27.31
C GLY A 32 -27.96 12.18 -26.13
N LEU A 33 -29.28 12.16 -25.87
CA LEU A 33 -29.99 11.26 -24.98
C LEU A 33 -30.96 10.38 -25.79
N GLU A 34 -31.49 9.34 -25.16
CA GLU A 34 -32.43 8.40 -25.77
C GLU A 34 -33.66 8.24 -24.86
N LEU A 35 -34.86 8.30 -25.43
CA LEU A 35 -36.12 8.00 -24.72
C LEU A 35 -36.38 6.49 -24.85
N ASP A 36 -36.08 5.73 -23.80
CA ASP A 36 -36.05 4.26 -23.80
C ASP A 36 -37.47 3.64 -23.76
N GLU A 37 -38.26 3.99 -22.74
CA GLU A 37 -39.68 3.61 -22.69
C GLU A 37 -40.56 4.69 -22.03
N VAL A 38 -41.77 4.86 -22.58
CA VAL A 38 -42.88 5.56 -21.93
C VAL A 38 -43.75 4.52 -21.24
N THR A 39 -43.94 4.66 -19.93
CA THR A 39 -44.69 3.73 -19.07
C THR A 39 -45.64 4.49 -18.14
N SER A 40 -46.58 3.81 -17.48
CA SER A 40 -47.30 4.38 -16.32
C SER A 40 -46.77 3.77 -15.01
N GLU A 41 -46.98 4.43 -13.87
CA GLU A 41 -46.56 3.85 -12.57
C GLU A 41 -47.21 2.49 -12.32
N LYS A 42 -48.48 2.31 -12.71
CA LYS A 42 -49.17 1.02 -12.67
C LYS A 42 -48.48 -0.04 -13.54
N ALA A 43 -48.33 0.23 -14.83
CA ALA A 43 -47.75 -0.73 -15.78
C ALA A 43 -46.30 -1.11 -15.43
N ALA A 44 -45.51 -0.20 -14.85
CA ALA A 44 -44.18 -0.49 -14.36
C ALA A 44 -44.19 -1.45 -13.15
N VAL A 45 -45.09 -1.23 -12.17
CA VAL A 45 -45.22 -2.10 -10.99
C VAL A 45 -45.79 -3.48 -11.37
N GLU A 46 -46.78 -3.53 -12.26
CA GLU A 46 -47.34 -4.79 -12.79
C GLU A 46 -46.27 -5.63 -13.50
N LYS A 47 -45.43 -5.00 -14.32
CA LYS A 47 -44.34 -5.65 -15.09
C LYS A 47 -43.19 -6.17 -14.20
N GLU A 48 -42.90 -5.50 -13.08
CA GLU A 48 -41.82 -5.93 -12.16
C GLU A 48 -42.27 -6.84 -11.00
N ARG A 49 -43.51 -6.69 -10.52
CA ARG A 49 -44.00 -7.35 -9.29
C ARG A 49 -45.29 -8.16 -9.45
N GLY A 50 -45.87 -8.17 -10.66
CA GLY A 50 -47.14 -8.83 -10.98
C GLY A 50 -48.36 -8.01 -10.60
N GLU A 51 -49.49 -8.32 -11.24
CA GLU A 51 -50.79 -7.61 -11.09
C GLU A 51 -51.22 -7.43 -9.62
N ALA A 52 -50.96 -8.43 -8.76
CA ALA A 52 -51.32 -8.40 -7.34
C ALA A 52 -50.53 -7.38 -6.48
N ALA A 53 -49.49 -6.74 -7.02
CA ALA A 53 -48.71 -5.71 -6.34
C ALA A 53 -49.09 -4.28 -6.74
N ALA A 54 -49.91 -4.11 -7.79
CA ALA A 54 -50.44 -2.82 -8.20
C ALA A 54 -51.73 -2.50 -7.41
N GLY A 55 -51.59 -1.81 -6.28
CA GLY A 55 -52.73 -1.29 -5.55
C GLY A 55 -53.39 -0.10 -6.27
N ASP A 56 -54.69 0.11 -6.01
CA ASP A 56 -55.50 1.22 -6.57
C ASP A 56 -54.95 2.63 -6.24
N GLU A 57 -53.94 2.76 -5.37
CA GLU A 57 -53.27 4.02 -5.02
C GLU A 57 -52.21 4.48 -6.04
N LEU A 58 -51.80 3.63 -6.99
CA LEU A 58 -50.83 3.98 -8.04
C LEU A 58 -51.47 4.85 -9.12
N SER A 59 -50.76 5.90 -9.57
CA SER A 59 -51.31 6.83 -10.57
C SER A 59 -51.09 6.33 -12.00
N ASP A 60 -52.04 6.57 -12.89
CA ASP A 60 -51.86 6.42 -14.35
C ASP A 60 -51.07 7.60 -14.96
N SER A 61 -50.17 8.24 -14.20
CA SER A 61 -49.32 9.30 -14.75
C SER A 61 -48.24 8.70 -15.66
N GLU A 62 -48.06 9.31 -16.83
CA GLU A 62 -47.01 8.95 -17.79
C GLU A 62 -45.63 9.23 -17.16
N VAL A 63 -44.78 8.20 -17.17
CA VAL A 63 -43.39 8.21 -16.72
C VAL A 63 -42.49 7.95 -17.93
N TYR A 64 -41.66 8.93 -18.25
CA TYR A 64 -40.68 8.86 -19.33
C TYR A 64 -39.37 8.34 -18.75
N LYS A 65 -38.85 7.22 -19.28
CA LYS A 65 -37.51 6.72 -18.94
C LYS A 65 -36.52 7.22 -19.98
N VAL A 66 -35.66 8.14 -19.56
CA VAL A 66 -34.58 8.70 -20.40
C VAL A 66 -33.28 8.00 -20.05
N ASP A 67 -32.56 7.49 -21.05
CA ASP A 67 -31.27 6.84 -20.85
C ASP A 67 -30.13 7.88 -20.92
N ILE A 68 -29.31 7.94 -19.87
CA ILE A 68 -28.36 9.02 -19.64
C ILE A 68 -26.91 8.55 -19.85
N PRO A 69 -26.04 9.35 -20.52
CA PRO A 69 -24.61 9.05 -20.60
C PRO A 69 -23.95 8.91 -19.22
N ALA A 70 -23.25 7.79 -18.98
CA ALA A 70 -22.67 7.43 -17.67
C ALA A 70 -21.54 8.37 -17.16
N ASN A 71 -21.15 9.37 -17.95
CA ASN A 71 -20.20 10.44 -17.62
C ASN A 71 -20.88 11.76 -17.19
N ARG A 72 -22.21 11.89 -17.31
CA ARG A 72 -22.98 13.10 -17.00
C ARG A 72 -23.83 12.93 -15.74
N TYR A 73 -23.17 12.94 -14.58
CA TYR A 73 -23.81 12.76 -13.26
C TYR A 73 -24.83 13.86 -12.94
N ASP A 74 -24.68 15.03 -13.54
CA ASP A 74 -25.62 16.14 -13.45
C ASP A 74 -27.00 15.83 -14.05
N LEU A 75 -27.08 14.91 -15.01
CA LEU A 75 -28.34 14.56 -15.69
C LEU A 75 -29.15 13.44 -14.99
N LEU A 76 -28.69 12.94 -13.85
CA LEU A 76 -29.32 11.81 -13.14
C LEU A 76 -30.63 12.14 -12.40
N CYS A 77 -31.03 13.42 -12.38
CA CYS A 77 -32.24 13.93 -11.74
C CYS A 77 -33.00 14.88 -12.67
N VAL A 78 -34.27 15.11 -12.37
CA VAL A 78 -35.18 15.96 -13.17
C VAL A 78 -34.66 17.39 -13.26
N GLU A 79 -34.14 17.91 -12.14
CA GLU A 79 -33.60 19.25 -11.97
C GLU A 79 -32.43 19.52 -12.91
N GLY A 80 -31.50 18.57 -13.00
CA GLY A 80 -30.32 18.68 -13.84
C GLY A 80 -30.61 18.45 -15.31
N LEU A 81 -31.43 17.44 -15.64
CA LEU A 81 -31.85 17.15 -17.01
C LEU A 81 -32.59 18.34 -17.63
N THR A 82 -33.67 18.80 -16.98
CA THR A 82 -34.49 19.90 -17.52
C THR A 82 -33.69 21.20 -17.62
N ARG A 83 -32.84 21.51 -16.64
CA ARG A 83 -31.94 22.66 -16.70
C ARG A 83 -30.95 22.56 -17.86
N ALA A 84 -30.37 21.38 -18.10
CA ALA A 84 -29.45 21.17 -19.22
C ALA A 84 -30.13 21.34 -20.58
N LEU A 85 -31.33 20.79 -20.76
CA LEU A 85 -32.13 20.95 -21.99
C LEU A 85 -32.53 22.42 -22.24
N ARG A 86 -32.93 23.15 -21.20
CA ARG A 86 -33.29 24.58 -21.32
C ARG A 86 -32.09 25.48 -21.59
N VAL A 87 -30.91 25.16 -21.05
CA VAL A 87 -29.65 25.84 -21.40
C VAL A 87 -29.27 25.55 -22.85
N PHE A 88 -29.43 24.31 -23.33
CA PHE A 88 -29.17 23.92 -24.72
C PHE A 88 -30.07 24.67 -25.71
N LYS A 89 -31.36 24.84 -25.38
CA LYS A 89 -32.29 25.68 -26.15
C LYS A 89 -32.07 27.20 -26.01
N ASN A 90 -31.08 27.64 -25.21
CA ASN A 90 -30.84 29.04 -24.85
C ASN A 90 -32.05 29.75 -24.19
N GLU A 91 -32.99 29.00 -23.60
CA GLU A 91 -34.13 29.56 -22.85
C GLU A 91 -33.70 30.17 -21.51
N ILE A 92 -32.67 29.58 -20.90
CA ILE A 92 -32.08 30.04 -19.63
C ILE A 92 -30.56 30.10 -19.74
N LYS A 93 -29.95 31.05 -19.03
CA LYS A 93 -28.50 31.08 -18.85
C LYS A 93 -28.08 29.99 -17.84
N SER A 94 -26.89 29.42 -18.01
CA SER A 94 -26.25 28.59 -16.98
C SER A 94 -26.20 29.33 -15.62
N PRO A 95 -26.56 28.67 -14.50
CA PRO A 95 -26.58 29.30 -13.19
C PRO A 95 -25.16 29.55 -12.62
N ASP A 96 -25.01 30.67 -11.92
CA ASP A 96 -23.76 31.04 -11.22
C ASP A 96 -23.80 30.52 -9.77
N TYR A 97 -23.24 29.33 -9.52
CA TYR A 97 -23.15 28.74 -8.17
C TYR A 97 -22.20 29.54 -7.26
N LYS A 98 -22.62 29.84 -6.03
CA LYS A 98 -21.89 30.71 -5.09
C LYS A 98 -21.72 30.07 -3.71
N LEU A 99 -20.49 30.04 -3.21
CA LEU A 99 -20.20 29.67 -1.84
C LEU A 99 -20.53 30.84 -0.90
N LYS A 100 -21.58 30.70 -0.09
CA LYS A 100 -22.00 31.69 0.90
C LYS A 100 -21.45 31.30 2.26
N ARG A 101 -20.49 32.08 2.78
CA ARG A 101 -20.02 31.89 4.16
C ARG A 101 -21.08 32.40 5.15
N PRO A 102 -21.30 31.71 6.28
CA PRO A 102 -22.22 32.18 7.31
C PRO A 102 -21.63 33.41 8.03
N ASN A 103 -22.47 34.19 8.69
CA ASN A 103 -22.04 35.35 9.50
C ASN A 103 -21.34 34.93 10.81
N GLY A 104 -21.35 33.64 11.15
CA GLY A 104 -20.71 33.06 12.34
C GLY A 104 -19.53 32.15 11.99
N PRO A 105 -19.02 31.35 12.95
CA PRO A 105 -17.98 30.37 12.66
C PRO A 105 -18.48 29.31 11.66
N LEU A 106 -17.59 28.87 10.77
CA LEU A 106 -17.87 27.74 9.89
C LEU A 106 -18.16 26.47 10.70
N GLN A 107 -19.15 25.72 10.26
CA GLN A 107 -19.37 24.36 10.74
C GLN A 107 -18.18 23.50 10.40
N ARG A 108 -17.81 22.59 11.31
CA ARG A 108 -16.58 21.82 11.24
C ARG A 108 -16.84 20.33 11.34
N ILE A 109 -16.16 19.54 10.50
CA ILE A 109 -16.09 18.08 10.62
C ILE A 109 -14.64 17.73 10.98
N ILE A 110 -14.43 17.25 12.20
CA ILE A 110 -13.12 16.90 12.74
C ILE A 110 -12.83 15.43 12.43
N VAL A 111 -11.81 15.16 11.62
CA VAL A 111 -11.45 13.80 11.17
C VAL A 111 -10.32 13.25 12.02
N THR A 112 -10.59 12.14 12.72
CA THR A 112 -9.59 11.43 13.51
C THR A 112 -8.77 10.45 12.66
N ASN A 113 -7.54 10.15 13.10
CA ASN A 113 -6.62 9.25 12.39
C ASN A 113 -7.14 7.80 12.27
N MET A 114 -8.06 7.36 13.15
CA MET A 114 -8.62 6.00 13.13
C MET A 114 -9.38 5.70 11.84
N THR A 115 -9.98 6.73 11.21
CA THR A 115 -10.70 6.62 9.94
C THR A 115 -9.80 6.14 8.79
N ALA A 116 -8.48 6.36 8.87
CA ALA A 116 -7.54 6.08 7.80
C ALA A 116 -7.43 4.59 7.42
N ALA A 117 -7.72 3.68 8.37
CA ALA A 117 -7.67 2.23 8.16
C ALA A 117 -8.90 1.66 7.45
N VAL A 118 -10.00 2.43 7.36
CA VAL A 118 -11.31 1.95 6.89
C VAL A 118 -11.86 2.83 5.76
N ARG A 119 -11.98 4.14 6.00
CA ARG A 119 -12.61 5.09 5.09
C ARG A 119 -11.99 6.49 5.30
N PRO A 120 -10.85 6.79 4.65
CA PRO A 120 -9.91 7.86 5.04
C PRO A 120 -10.35 9.31 4.77
N PHE A 121 -11.49 9.54 4.10
CA PHE A 121 -11.93 10.86 3.67
C PHE A 121 -13.40 11.13 4.02
N VAL A 122 -13.70 12.40 4.30
CA VAL A 122 -15.05 12.95 4.35
C VAL A 122 -15.02 14.36 3.76
N VAL A 123 -16.08 14.73 3.05
CA VAL A 123 -16.37 16.09 2.61
C VAL A 123 -17.80 16.43 3.03
N GLY A 124 -18.14 17.71 3.14
CA GLY A 124 -19.51 18.10 3.45
C GLY A 124 -19.84 19.54 3.08
N ALA A 125 -21.13 19.82 2.99
CA ALA A 125 -21.71 21.13 2.68
C ALA A 125 -23.08 21.26 3.34
N ILE A 126 -23.57 22.49 3.49
CA ILE A 126 -24.89 22.78 4.04
C ILE A 126 -25.72 23.54 3.00
N LEU A 127 -26.95 23.07 2.77
CA LEU A 127 -27.98 23.81 2.04
C LEU A 127 -28.88 24.52 3.05
N ARG A 128 -29.09 25.83 2.89
CA ARG A 128 -29.79 26.69 3.85
C ARG A 128 -31.15 27.13 3.34
N ASN A 129 -32.19 26.99 4.17
CA ASN A 129 -33.57 27.34 3.85
C ASN A 129 -34.05 26.72 2.53
N VAL A 130 -33.90 25.40 2.40
CA VAL A 130 -34.45 24.58 1.32
C VAL A 130 -35.97 24.50 1.46
N SER A 131 -36.70 24.56 0.35
CA SER A 131 -38.14 24.26 0.30
C SER A 131 -38.40 22.89 -0.30
N PHE A 132 -38.70 21.89 0.54
CA PHE A 132 -39.12 20.57 0.07
C PHE A 132 -40.62 20.51 -0.23
N ASP A 133 -40.96 19.93 -1.38
CA ASP A 133 -42.28 19.42 -1.74
C ASP A 133 -42.17 17.89 -1.99
N PRO A 134 -43.28 17.14 -2.11
CA PRO A 134 -43.21 15.69 -2.27
C PRO A 134 -42.41 15.24 -3.51
N ASP A 135 -42.45 16.02 -4.60
CA ASP A 135 -41.78 15.69 -5.86
C ASP A 135 -40.27 15.90 -5.76
N ASN A 136 -39.82 17.05 -5.27
CA ASN A 136 -38.40 17.37 -5.17
C ASN A 136 -37.72 16.61 -4.01
N TYR A 137 -38.46 16.25 -2.95
CA TYR A 137 -37.96 15.36 -1.90
C TYR A 137 -37.75 13.94 -2.45
N ALA A 138 -38.68 13.42 -3.27
CA ALA A 138 -38.49 12.15 -3.96
C ALA A 138 -37.29 12.20 -4.92
N SER A 139 -37.15 13.27 -5.71
CA SER A 139 -35.99 13.49 -6.60
C SER A 139 -34.66 13.56 -5.84
N PHE A 140 -34.64 14.13 -4.63
CA PHE A 140 -33.45 14.22 -3.78
C PHE A 140 -32.95 12.83 -3.34
N ILE A 141 -33.86 11.98 -2.87
CA ILE A 141 -33.54 10.60 -2.46
C ILE A 141 -33.16 9.75 -3.68
N ASP A 142 -33.88 9.87 -4.79
CA ASP A 142 -33.58 9.15 -6.03
C ASP A 142 -32.22 9.53 -6.63
N LEU A 143 -31.82 10.81 -6.61
CA LEU A 143 -30.46 11.22 -6.99
C LEU A 143 -29.41 10.59 -6.06
N GLN A 144 -29.65 10.58 -4.75
CA GLN A 144 -28.75 9.98 -3.76
C GLN A 144 -28.53 8.49 -4.06
N ASP A 145 -29.59 7.73 -4.30
CA ASP A 145 -29.51 6.30 -4.60
C ASP A 145 -28.91 6.02 -6.00
N LYS A 146 -29.25 6.80 -7.04
CA LYS A 146 -28.61 6.69 -8.37
C LYS A 146 -27.11 6.96 -8.33
N LEU A 147 -26.66 7.96 -7.56
CA LEU A 147 -25.24 8.21 -7.33
C LEU A 147 -24.60 7.06 -6.55
N HIS A 148 -25.28 6.53 -5.52
CA HIS A 148 -24.82 5.38 -4.73
C HIS A 148 -24.62 4.12 -5.56
N GLN A 149 -25.51 3.83 -6.49
CA GLN A 149 -25.41 2.68 -7.39
C GLN A 149 -24.27 2.85 -8.41
N ASN A 150 -24.18 4.03 -9.04
CA ASN A 150 -23.25 4.32 -10.15
C ASN A 150 -21.84 4.74 -9.68
N ILE A 151 -21.55 6.05 -9.61
CA ILE A 151 -20.19 6.59 -9.35
C ILE A 151 -19.61 6.12 -8.01
N CYS A 152 -20.46 5.93 -7.02
CA CYS A 152 -20.10 5.45 -5.68
C CYS A 152 -19.83 3.93 -5.62
N ARG A 153 -20.17 3.17 -6.66
CA ARG A 153 -20.13 1.69 -6.74
C ARG A 153 -20.77 1.00 -5.54
N LYS A 154 -22.10 1.07 -5.43
CA LYS A 154 -22.88 0.51 -4.31
C LYS A 154 -22.31 0.93 -2.96
N ARG A 155 -22.16 2.23 -2.75
CA ARG A 155 -21.58 2.90 -1.55
C ARG A 155 -20.11 2.56 -1.21
N THR A 156 -19.45 1.67 -1.96
CA THR A 156 -18.09 1.19 -1.69
C THR A 156 -17.06 2.34 -1.72
N LEU A 157 -17.10 3.18 -2.75
CA LEU A 157 -16.13 4.28 -2.95
C LEU A 157 -16.52 5.56 -2.21
N VAL A 158 -17.79 5.92 -2.26
CA VAL A 158 -18.36 7.14 -1.65
C VAL A 158 -19.72 6.77 -1.07
N ALA A 159 -20.09 7.33 0.09
CA ALA A 159 -21.38 7.13 0.72
C ALA A 159 -21.86 8.49 1.21
N ILE A 160 -23.01 8.92 0.71
CA ILE A 160 -23.64 10.20 1.03
C ILE A 160 -24.60 9.95 2.20
N GLY A 161 -24.41 10.67 3.30
CA GLY A 161 -25.41 10.92 4.31
C GLY A 161 -26.08 12.28 4.08
N THR A 162 -27.27 12.41 4.63
CA THR A 162 -28.16 13.55 4.47
C THR A 162 -28.88 13.71 5.80
N HIS A 163 -28.73 14.89 6.40
CA HIS A 163 -29.12 15.16 7.78
C HIS A 163 -29.91 16.46 7.90
N ASP A 164 -30.96 16.46 8.71
CA ASP A 164 -31.60 17.69 9.15
C ASP A 164 -30.65 18.45 10.08
N PHE A 165 -30.11 19.57 9.59
CA PHE A 165 -29.15 20.37 10.32
C PHE A 165 -29.78 21.06 11.54
N ASP A 166 -31.10 21.26 11.57
CA ASP A 166 -31.78 21.91 12.70
C ASP A 166 -31.97 20.97 13.91
N THR A 167 -31.73 19.66 13.73
CA THR A 167 -31.80 18.63 14.80
C THR A 167 -30.44 18.28 15.42
N ILE A 168 -29.34 18.75 14.83
CA ILE A 168 -27.96 18.34 15.18
C ILE A 168 -27.08 19.55 15.53
N VAL A 169 -26.06 19.34 16.37
CA VAL A 169 -25.20 20.45 16.83
C VAL A 169 -23.74 20.20 16.41
N GLY A 170 -23.13 21.16 15.71
CA GLY A 170 -21.70 21.14 15.39
C GLY A 170 -20.81 21.65 16.54
N PRO A 171 -19.50 21.34 16.56
CA PRO A 171 -18.74 20.65 15.52
C PRO A 171 -18.95 19.13 15.52
N PHE A 172 -18.92 18.55 14.32
CA PHE A 172 -19.07 17.12 14.11
C PHE A 172 -17.73 16.39 14.20
N LYS A 173 -17.74 15.13 14.63
CA LYS A 173 -16.55 14.27 14.76
C LYS A 173 -16.70 13.03 13.89
N TYR A 174 -15.81 12.88 12.91
CA TYR A 174 -15.69 11.66 12.10
C TYR A 174 -14.58 10.75 12.66
N THR A 175 -14.97 9.56 13.12
CA THR A 175 -14.07 8.60 13.76
C THR A 175 -14.36 7.16 13.33
N ALA A 176 -13.53 6.22 13.80
CA ALA A 176 -13.75 4.80 13.62
C ALA A 176 -13.58 4.08 14.97
N ASP A 177 -14.71 3.70 15.56
CA ASP A 177 -14.80 3.15 16.91
C ASP A 177 -15.15 1.66 16.87
N LEU A 178 -15.05 0.96 18.00
CA LEU A 178 -15.34 -0.48 18.03
C LEU A 178 -16.85 -0.74 17.85
N PRO A 179 -17.28 -1.77 17.10
CA PRO A 179 -18.70 -2.04 16.84
C PRO A 179 -19.57 -2.28 18.09
N LYS A 180 -18.97 -2.53 19.25
CA LYS A 180 -19.66 -2.70 20.55
C LYS A 180 -19.95 -1.38 21.26
N ASP A 181 -19.16 -0.35 20.97
CA ASP A 181 -19.20 0.95 21.65
C ASP A 181 -20.14 1.94 20.93
N ILE A 182 -20.38 1.70 19.63
CA ILE A 182 -21.31 2.48 18.81
C ILE A 182 -22.74 2.01 19.11
N LYS A 183 -23.56 2.89 19.69
CA LYS A 183 -25.00 2.69 19.94
C LYS A 183 -25.81 3.85 19.39
N PHE A 184 -26.90 3.56 18.69
CA PHE A 184 -27.85 4.56 18.19
C PHE A 184 -29.16 3.94 17.73
N ILE A 185 -30.17 4.79 17.49
CA ILE A 185 -31.42 4.42 16.83
C ILE A 185 -31.24 4.63 15.31
N PRO A 186 -31.20 3.57 14.48
CA PRO A 186 -31.05 3.71 13.04
C PRO A 186 -32.35 4.16 12.36
N LEU A 187 -32.22 4.65 11.13
CA LEU A 187 -33.33 5.18 10.33
C LEU A 187 -34.54 4.23 10.27
N ASN A 188 -35.73 4.79 10.49
CA ASN A 188 -37.02 4.11 10.54
C ASN A 188 -37.14 3.02 11.61
N GLN A 189 -36.33 3.08 12.68
CA GLN A 189 -36.47 2.21 13.86
C GLN A 189 -36.76 3.05 15.12
N THR A 190 -37.35 2.41 16.13
CA THR A 190 -37.65 3.03 17.44
C THR A 190 -36.74 2.52 18.56
N LYS A 191 -36.09 1.38 18.37
CA LYS A 191 -35.18 0.75 19.34
C LYS A 191 -33.74 1.18 19.07
N GLU A 192 -32.97 1.37 20.14
CA GLU A 192 -31.52 1.55 20.06
C GLU A 192 -30.81 0.19 19.84
N PHE A 193 -29.81 0.17 18.96
CA PHE A 193 -28.98 -1.00 18.66
C PHE A 193 -27.50 -0.66 18.79
N THR A 194 -26.68 -1.63 19.21
CA THR A 194 -25.23 -1.59 18.96
C THR A 194 -24.93 -1.84 17.48
N ALA A 195 -23.79 -1.36 16.99
CA ALA A 195 -23.39 -1.64 15.60
C ALA A 195 -23.13 -3.15 15.34
N CYS A 196 -22.80 -3.94 16.36
CA CYS A 196 -22.82 -5.41 16.28
C CYS A 196 -24.22 -5.95 15.97
N GLU A 197 -25.21 -5.65 16.82
CA GLU A 197 -26.59 -6.12 16.67
C GLU A 197 -27.22 -5.63 15.35
N LEU A 198 -26.90 -4.40 14.95
CA LEU A 198 -27.38 -3.77 13.71
C LEU A 198 -26.90 -4.52 12.45
N MET A 199 -25.66 -5.03 12.46
CA MET A 199 -25.13 -5.86 11.37
C MET A 199 -25.80 -7.23 11.26
N GLU A 200 -26.32 -7.75 12.36
CA GLU A 200 -27.09 -9.00 12.37
C GLU A 200 -28.55 -8.75 11.96
N PHE A 201 -29.17 -7.69 12.49
CA PHE A 201 -30.55 -7.28 12.18
C PHE A 201 -30.75 -7.02 10.68
N TYR A 202 -29.88 -6.27 10.03
CA TYR A 202 -29.98 -6.01 8.59
C TYR A 202 -29.42 -7.14 7.71
N SER A 203 -28.96 -8.27 8.26
CA SER A 203 -28.45 -9.38 7.46
C SER A 203 -29.55 -10.12 6.67
N THR A 204 -30.81 -9.99 7.12
CA THR A 204 -32.02 -10.49 6.44
C THR A 204 -32.70 -9.44 5.56
N ASP A 205 -32.34 -8.16 5.69
CA ASP A 205 -32.94 -7.07 4.92
C ASP A 205 -32.55 -7.13 3.43
N SER A 206 -33.48 -6.88 2.52
CA SER A 206 -33.21 -7.00 1.08
C SER A 206 -32.37 -5.84 0.52
N HIS A 207 -32.48 -4.65 1.10
CA HIS A 207 -31.85 -3.43 0.59
C HIS A 207 -30.47 -3.17 1.22
N LEU A 208 -30.31 -3.41 2.53
CA LEU A 208 -29.10 -3.06 3.29
C LEU A 208 -28.06 -4.19 3.34
N LYS A 209 -28.48 -5.46 3.25
CA LYS A 209 -27.60 -6.64 3.21
C LYS A 209 -26.43 -6.54 2.21
N PRO A 210 -26.58 -6.00 0.98
CA PRO A 210 -25.47 -5.83 0.05
C PRO A 210 -24.36 -4.89 0.53
N TYR A 211 -24.66 -3.96 1.45
CA TYR A 211 -23.70 -2.95 1.92
C TYR A 211 -22.94 -3.38 3.19
N LEU A 212 -23.50 -4.28 4.00
CA LEU A 212 -22.87 -4.74 5.25
C LEU A 212 -21.42 -5.26 5.06
N PRO A 213 -21.09 -6.06 4.01
CA PRO A 213 -19.74 -6.57 3.80
C PRO A 213 -18.67 -5.49 3.57
N ILE A 214 -19.04 -4.24 3.25
CA ILE A 214 -18.08 -3.16 2.99
C ILE A 214 -17.23 -2.86 4.24
N ILE A 215 -17.80 -2.99 5.44
CA ILE A 215 -17.09 -2.76 6.70
C ILE A 215 -17.13 -3.94 7.69
N ARG A 216 -17.93 -4.99 7.47
CA ARG A 216 -18.11 -6.11 8.41
C ARG A 216 -16.81 -6.76 8.89
N ASP A 217 -15.82 -6.88 8.00
CA ASP A 217 -14.52 -7.52 8.29
C ASP A 217 -13.48 -6.55 8.90
N LYS A 218 -13.89 -5.35 9.32
CA LYS A 218 -13.01 -4.34 9.92
C LYS A 218 -13.13 -4.35 11.44
N GLU A 219 -12.00 -4.17 12.13
CA GLU A 219 -11.95 -4.06 13.59
C GLU A 219 -12.81 -2.90 14.14
N ARG A 220 -12.95 -1.83 13.35
CA ARG A 220 -13.60 -0.57 13.73
C ARG A 220 -14.51 -0.11 12.60
N TYR A 221 -15.66 0.46 12.95
CA TYR A 221 -16.64 0.97 11.98
C TYR A 221 -16.62 2.50 11.94
N PRO A 222 -16.73 3.13 10.75
CA PRO A 222 -16.77 4.58 10.65
C PRO A 222 -18.09 5.11 11.21
N VAL A 223 -18.01 6.22 11.94
CA VAL A 223 -19.15 6.83 12.62
C VAL A 223 -18.98 8.35 12.66
N ILE A 224 -20.09 9.07 12.50
CA ILE A 224 -20.14 10.53 12.60
C ILE A 224 -20.98 10.89 13.83
N TYR A 225 -20.39 11.66 14.74
CA TYR A 225 -21.05 12.20 15.91
C TYR A 225 -21.29 13.71 15.79
N ASP A 226 -22.36 14.18 16.41
CA ASP A 226 -22.55 15.60 16.72
C ASP A 226 -21.73 16.03 17.96
N ALA A 227 -21.84 17.30 18.34
CA ALA A 227 -21.16 17.87 19.51
C ALA A 227 -21.68 17.33 20.85
N ASN A 228 -22.91 16.80 20.90
CA ASN A 228 -23.49 16.16 22.07
C ASN A 228 -23.06 14.68 22.21
N GLY A 229 -22.37 14.12 21.22
CA GLY A 229 -21.96 12.72 21.18
C GLY A 229 -23.02 11.77 20.63
N ILE A 230 -24.05 12.29 19.96
CA ILE A 230 -25.11 11.51 19.31
C ILE A 230 -24.65 11.10 17.90
N VAL A 231 -24.89 9.84 17.51
CA VAL A 231 -24.52 9.31 16.19
C VAL A 231 -25.45 9.85 15.10
N CYS A 232 -24.93 10.65 14.18
CA CYS A 232 -25.65 11.12 12.99
C CYS A 232 -25.73 10.02 11.93
N SER A 233 -24.61 9.35 11.64
CA SER A 233 -24.57 8.23 10.69
C SER A 233 -23.49 7.20 11.05
N MET A 234 -23.71 5.97 10.59
CA MET A 234 -22.69 4.91 10.55
C MET A 234 -22.39 4.55 9.08
N PRO A 235 -21.53 5.32 8.40
CA PRO A 235 -21.23 5.07 6.99
C PRO A 235 -20.50 3.74 6.77
N PRO A 236 -20.72 3.02 5.65
CA PRO A 236 -21.60 3.37 4.53
C PRO A 236 -23.01 2.76 4.65
N ILE A 237 -23.44 2.37 5.86
CA ILE A 237 -24.61 1.51 6.06
C ILE A 237 -25.90 2.33 6.17
N ILE A 238 -26.04 3.13 7.23
CA ILE A 238 -27.31 3.78 7.58
C ILE A 238 -27.12 5.07 8.42
N ASN A 239 -28.07 5.98 8.32
CA ASN A 239 -28.15 7.20 9.12
C ASN A 239 -28.94 6.94 10.42
N GLY A 240 -28.79 7.81 11.42
CA GLY A 240 -29.55 7.76 12.66
C GLY A 240 -30.88 8.52 12.56
N GLU A 241 -31.93 7.97 13.17
CA GLU A 241 -33.29 8.54 13.12
C GLU A 241 -33.35 9.98 13.66
N HIS A 242 -32.48 10.33 14.62
CA HIS A 242 -32.43 11.67 15.21
C HIS A 242 -32.16 12.80 14.20
N SER A 243 -31.49 12.45 13.08
CA SER A 243 -31.01 13.38 12.06
C SER A 243 -31.79 13.29 10.75
N LYS A 244 -32.91 12.57 10.75
CA LYS A 244 -33.70 12.24 9.57
C LYS A 244 -34.30 13.48 8.92
N ILE A 245 -34.05 13.65 7.64
CA ILE A 245 -34.70 14.68 6.81
C ILE A 245 -36.19 14.34 6.60
N THR A 246 -36.99 15.40 6.50
CA THR A 246 -38.44 15.36 6.32
C THR A 246 -38.87 16.48 5.36
N LEU A 247 -40.15 16.51 4.96
CA LEU A 247 -40.70 17.63 4.17
C LEU A 247 -40.68 18.97 4.93
N GLN A 248 -40.51 18.96 6.26
CA GLN A 248 -40.43 20.16 7.10
C GLN A 248 -38.99 20.66 7.29
N THR A 249 -37.98 19.86 6.93
CA THR A 249 -36.56 20.19 7.06
C THR A 249 -36.20 21.41 6.22
N LYS A 250 -35.56 22.42 6.83
CA LYS A 250 -35.16 23.66 6.14
C LYS A 250 -33.67 23.75 5.89
N ASN A 251 -32.85 23.18 6.77
CA ASN A 251 -31.40 23.21 6.63
C ASN A 251 -30.91 21.77 6.51
N VAL A 252 -30.17 21.46 5.45
CA VAL A 252 -29.68 20.10 5.19
C VAL A 252 -28.17 20.10 5.26
N LEU A 253 -27.61 19.32 6.17
CA LEU A 253 -26.20 18.92 6.12
C LEU A 253 -26.08 17.72 5.20
N ILE A 254 -25.16 17.80 4.25
CA ILE A 254 -24.84 16.72 3.31
C ILE A 254 -23.38 16.38 3.53
N GLU A 255 -23.08 15.14 3.91
CA GLU A 255 -21.72 14.65 4.08
C GLU A 255 -21.45 13.41 3.23
N ALA A 256 -20.29 13.38 2.57
CA ALA A 256 -19.89 12.26 1.74
C ALA A 256 -18.59 11.65 2.29
N THR A 257 -18.69 10.46 2.87
CA THR A 257 -17.52 9.68 3.33
C THR A 257 -17.01 8.76 2.24
N ALA A 258 -15.69 8.64 2.11
CA ALA A 258 -15.10 7.99 0.94
C ALA A 258 -13.74 7.32 1.18
N THR A 259 -13.43 6.40 0.27
CA THR A 259 -12.07 5.89 0.02
C THR A 259 -11.36 6.67 -1.09
N ASP A 260 -12.11 7.33 -1.99
CA ASP A 260 -11.62 8.21 -3.05
C ASP A 260 -12.12 9.66 -2.82
N LEU A 261 -11.21 10.57 -2.51
CA LEU A 261 -11.51 11.98 -2.24
C LEU A 261 -12.09 12.71 -3.46
N GLN A 262 -11.59 12.43 -4.67
CA GLN A 262 -12.04 13.14 -5.87
C GLN A 262 -13.49 12.77 -6.20
N LYS A 263 -13.85 11.50 -6.06
CA LYS A 263 -15.26 11.07 -6.22
C LYS A 263 -16.14 11.64 -5.11
N ALA A 264 -15.64 11.73 -3.88
CA ALA A 264 -16.40 12.37 -2.79
C ALA A 264 -16.75 13.82 -3.11
N THR A 265 -15.78 14.59 -3.61
CA THR A 265 -15.99 15.97 -4.06
C THR A 265 -16.98 16.05 -5.22
N VAL A 266 -16.79 15.28 -6.31
CA VAL A 266 -17.72 15.27 -7.46
C VAL A 266 -19.15 14.90 -7.05
N VAL A 267 -19.31 13.92 -6.16
CA VAL A 267 -20.63 13.50 -5.65
C VAL A 267 -21.28 14.60 -4.81
N LEU A 268 -20.52 15.22 -3.88
CA LEU A 268 -21.03 16.33 -3.07
C LEU A 268 -21.43 17.52 -3.96
N ASP A 269 -20.54 17.93 -4.87
CA ASP A 269 -20.74 19.02 -5.82
C ASP A 269 -21.99 18.76 -6.68
N THR A 270 -22.20 17.52 -7.15
CA THR A 270 -23.41 17.15 -7.90
C THR A 270 -24.66 17.38 -7.06
N VAL A 271 -24.76 16.80 -5.85
CA VAL A 271 -25.97 16.94 -5.02
C VAL A 271 -26.26 18.41 -4.66
N VAL A 272 -25.25 19.19 -4.26
CA VAL A 272 -25.47 20.60 -3.90
C VAL A 272 -25.79 21.49 -5.11
N THR A 273 -25.20 21.23 -6.29
CA THR A 273 -25.52 22.01 -7.50
C THR A 273 -26.90 21.67 -8.07
N MET A 274 -27.40 20.45 -7.91
CA MET A 274 -28.78 20.13 -8.28
C MET A 274 -29.79 20.83 -7.35
N PHE A 275 -29.64 20.68 -6.02
CA PHE A 275 -30.66 21.08 -5.05
C PHE A 275 -30.53 22.49 -4.47
N SER A 276 -29.39 23.18 -4.66
CA SER A 276 -29.26 24.59 -4.27
C SER A 276 -30.24 25.53 -5.00
N GLN A 277 -30.88 25.10 -6.09
CA GLN A 277 -31.95 25.88 -6.73
C GLN A 277 -33.20 26.03 -5.85
N TYR A 278 -33.44 25.12 -4.91
CA TYR A 278 -34.55 25.14 -3.95
C TYR A 278 -34.21 25.87 -2.64
N CYS A 279 -33.00 26.42 -2.52
CA CYS A 279 -32.65 27.29 -1.39
C CYS A 279 -33.31 28.67 -1.58
N ARG A 280 -33.71 29.31 -0.47
CA ARG A 280 -34.27 30.68 -0.46
C ARG A 280 -33.43 31.70 -1.23
N GLU A 281 -32.11 31.54 -1.22
CA GLU A 281 -31.21 32.19 -2.18
C GLU A 281 -30.72 31.12 -3.16
N PRO A 282 -31.27 31.04 -4.38
CA PRO A 282 -30.96 29.97 -5.32
C PRO A 282 -29.47 29.92 -5.67
N PHE A 283 -28.96 28.70 -5.87
CA PHE A 283 -27.58 28.41 -6.25
C PHE A 283 -26.53 28.85 -5.21
N THR A 284 -26.94 29.03 -3.94
CA THR A 284 -26.02 29.25 -2.82
C THR A 284 -25.78 27.98 -2.01
N VAL A 285 -24.53 27.79 -1.57
CA VAL A 285 -24.12 26.65 -0.74
C VAL A 285 -23.24 27.14 0.41
N GLU A 286 -23.50 26.68 1.63
CA GLU A 286 -22.68 26.98 2.81
C GLU A 286 -21.54 25.94 2.94
N PRO A 287 -20.26 26.36 2.90
CA PRO A 287 -19.13 25.44 2.97
C PRO A 287 -18.90 24.94 4.40
N VAL A 288 -18.51 23.67 4.55
CA VAL A 288 -18.12 23.06 5.84
C VAL A 288 -16.60 22.89 5.89
N GLU A 289 -15.98 23.25 7.01
CA GLU A 289 -14.54 23.12 7.21
C GLU A 289 -14.19 21.70 7.70
N VAL A 290 -13.57 20.90 6.83
CA VAL A 290 -13.10 19.56 7.20
C VAL A 290 -11.69 19.64 7.81
N LEU A 291 -11.60 19.49 9.12
CA LEU A 291 -10.35 19.49 9.86
C LEU A 291 -9.77 18.07 9.94
N SER A 292 -8.96 17.71 8.94
CA SER A 292 -8.20 16.47 8.97
C SER A 292 -6.83 16.66 9.62
N SER A 293 -6.64 16.04 10.79
CA SER A 293 -5.36 16.01 11.51
C SER A 293 -4.34 15.08 10.85
N ARG A 294 -4.07 15.26 9.55
CA ARG A 294 -2.91 14.65 8.88
C ARG A 294 -1.64 15.37 9.30
N GLU A 295 -1.32 15.30 10.59
CA GLU A 295 0.02 15.52 11.12
C GLU A 295 0.86 14.27 10.87
N ILE A 296 2.15 14.46 10.64
CA ILE A 296 3.14 13.41 10.36
C ILE A 296 4.36 13.88 11.14
N MET A 297 4.76 13.08 12.11
CA MET A 297 5.95 13.31 12.92
C MET A 297 7.13 12.58 12.26
N VAL A 298 8.25 13.27 12.06
CA VAL A 298 9.49 12.72 11.48
C VAL A 298 10.66 13.15 12.36
N ARG A 299 11.67 12.33 12.61
CA ARG A 299 12.72 12.73 13.57
C ARG A 299 13.75 13.67 12.92
N VAL A 300 14.19 14.72 13.63
CA VAL A 300 15.26 15.63 13.15
C VAL A 300 16.56 14.85 13.00
N SER A 301 16.86 13.93 13.92
CA SER A 301 17.95 12.95 13.77
C SER A 301 17.84 12.12 12.48
N GLU A 302 16.64 11.67 12.10
CA GLU A 302 16.41 10.93 10.86
C GLU A 302 16.60 11.81 9.61
N ILE A 303 16.14 13.07 9.67
CA ILE A 303 16.32 14.04 8.59
C ILE A 303 17.81 14.39 8.46
N ASN A 304 18.48 14.76 9.55
CA ASN A 304 19.92 15.04 9.63
C ASN A 304 20.76 13.90 9.06
N THR A 305 20.42 12.64 9.40
CA THR A 305 21.09 11.45 8.84
C THR A 305 20.87 11.33 7.33
N LYS A 306 19.70 11.72 6.82
CA LYS A 306 19.35 11.65 5.38
C LYS A 306 19.87 12.83 4.55
N ILE A 307 20.01 14.02 5.14
CA ILE A 307 20.52 15.22 4.44
C ILE A 307 22.03 15.41 4.61
N GLY A 308 22.68 14.73 5.57
CA GLY A 308 24.11 14.83 5.83
C GLY A 308 24.55 16.06 6.64
N PHE A 309 23.60 16.82 7.20
CA PHE A 309 23.84 18.01 8.02
C PHE A 309 23.37 17.77 9.46
N GLN A 310 23.95 18.49 10.43
CA GLN A 310 23.38 18.59 11.78
C GLN A 310 22.66 19.94 11.91
N LEU A 311 21.34 19.91 11.75
CA LEU A 311 20.46 21.04 12.03
C LEU A 311 19.67 20.77 13.31
N ASP A 312 19.49 21.80 14.13
CA ASP A 312 18.56 21.76 15.25
C ASP A 312 17.10 21.86 14.78
N ALA A 313 16.17 21.47 15.64
CA ALA A 313 14.75 21.42 15.29
C ALA A 313 14.14 22.77 14.92
N LYS A 314 14.65 23.87 15.51
CA LYS A 314 14.12 25.22 15.28
C LYS A 314 14.56 25.72 13.90
N THR A 315 15.85 25.64 13.58
CA THR A 315 16.36 25.98 12.24
C THR A 315 15.71 25.09 11.17
N MET A 316 15.55 23.79 11.44
CA MET A 316 14.90 22.89 10.48
C MET A 316 13.40 23.21 10.28
N ALA A 317 12.67 23.63 11.33
CA ALA A 317 11.29 24.07 11.18
C ALA A 317 11.20 25.40 10.41
N GLU A 318 12.07 26.37 10.69
CA GLU A 318 12.15 27.64 9.96
C GLU A 318 12.47 27.43 8.48
N LEU A 319 13.37 26.50 8.15
CA LEU A 319 13.69 26.13 6.77
C LEU A 319 12.51 25.47 6.03
N LEU A 320 11.66 24.70 6.73
CA LEU A 320 10.46 24.12 6.14
C LEU A 320 9.32 25.14 5.99
N VAL A 321 9.19 26.09 6.93
CA VAL A 321 8.28 27.24 6.78
C VAL A 321 8.70 28.12 5.58
N LYS A 322 10.01 28.31 5.34
CA LYS A 322 10.54 28.97 4.13
C LYS A 322 10.25 28.20 2.82
N MET A 323 9.91 26.91 2.91
CA MET A 323 9.42 26.09 1.80
C MET A 323 7.89 25.97 1.79
N SER A 324 7.17 26.91 2.43
CA SER A 324 5.71 26.97 2.54
C SER A 324 5.04 25.78 3.25
N LEU A 325 5.82 24.98 3.99
CA LEU A 325 5.29 23.86 4.79
C LEU A 325 5.01 24.35 6.21
N LYS A 326 3.75 24.21 6.67
CA LYS A 326 3.37 24.51 8.06
C LYS A 326 4.06 23.54 9.02
N ALA A 327 5.19 23.96 9.58
CA ALA A 327 5.97 23.24 10.57
C ALA A 327 5.82 23.89 11.95
N LYS A 328 5.63 23.06 12.98
CA LYS A 328 5.76 23.44 14.40
C LYS A 328 6.73 22.46 15.05
N VAL A 329 7.64 22.97 15.88
CA VAL A 329 8.52 22.13 16.70
C VAL A 329 7.67 21.57 17.85
N VAL A 330 7.39 20.27 17.81
CA VAL A 330 6.68 19.56 18.90
C VAL A 330 7.69 19.09 19.96
N SER A 331 8.88 18.70 19.52
CA SER A 331 10.08 18.42 20.33
C SER A 331 11.32 18.53 19.43
N GLU A 332 12.53 18.35 19.95
CA GLU A 332 13.79 18.49 19.20
C GLU A 332 13.96 17.52 17.99
N ASN A 333 12.96 16.69 17.66
CA ASN A 333 13.02 15.70 16.58
C ASN A 333 11.66 15.49 15.82
N THR A 334 11.18 16.47 14.97
CA THR A 334 9.76 16.74 14.49
C THR A 334 9.14 16.63 13.02
N LEU A 335 9.82 16.70 11.83
CA LEU A 335 9.33 17.52 10.66
C LEU A 335 9.16 16.92 9.18
N LYS A 336 8.20 17.41 8.33
CA LYS A 336 7.70 16.78 7.04
C LYS A 336 8.22 17.31 5.66
N VAL A 337 8.07 16.54 4.55
CA VAL A 337 8.34 16.94 3.12
C VAL A 337 7.45 16.23 2.03
N ALA A 338 7.43 16.70 0.77
CA ALA A 338 6.71 16.19 -0.43
C ALA A 338 7.57 15.37 -1.45
N ARG A 339 6.98 14.81 -2.54
CA ARG A 339 7.64 13.85 -3.47
C ARG A 339 8.38 14.47 -4.68
N SER A 340 9.61 14.02 -4.93
CA SER A 340 10.49 14.41 -6.06
C SER A 340 10.80 13.30 -7.07
N SER A 341 10.32 12.07 -6.82
CA SER A 341 10.48 10.90 -7.68
C SER A 341 9.29 9.95 -7.53
N LEU A 342 8.94 9.23 -8.59
CA LEU A 342 7.91 8.17 -8.56
C LEU A 342 8.46 6.85 -8.01
N LEU A 343 9.77 6.64 -8.07
CA LEU A 343 10.42 5.39 -7.67
C LEU A 343 10.10 4.97 -6.21
N PRO A 344 10.11 5.85 -5.19
CA PRO A 344 9.71 5.47 -3.83
C PRO A 344 8.24 5.02 -3.73
N GLY A 345 7.36 5.51 -4.60
CA GLY A 345 5.98 5.05 -4.71
C GLY A 345 5.91 3.63 -5.28
N LEU A 346 6.49 3.42 -6.46
CA LEU A 346 6.59 2.12 -7.13
C LEU A 346 7.22 1.05 -6.21
N MET A 347 8.27 1.38 -5.47
CA MET A 347 8.91 0.46 -4.52
C MET A 347 8.03 0.13 -3.30
N LYS A 348 7.21 1.07 -2.81
CA LYS A 348 6.20 0.78 -1.77
C LYS A 348 5.11 -0.15 -2.29
N THR A 349 4.66 0.07 -3.53
CA THR A 349 3.67 -0.79 -4.20
C THR A 349 4.21 -2.21 -4.34
N LEU A 350 5.45 -2.39 -4.84
CA LEU A 350 6.11 -3.71 -4.88
C LEU A 350 6.24 -4.33 -3.49
N SER A 351 6.64 -3.55 -2.48
CA SER A 351 6.80 -4.07 -1.12
C SER A 351 5.48 -4.47 -0.45
N SER A 352 4.33 -3.94 -0.91
CA SER A 352 2.99 -4.28 -0.40
C SER A 352 2.35 -5.44 -1.19
N ASN A 353 2.92 -5.82 -2.34
CA ASN A 353 2.38 -6.86 -3.23
C ASN A 353 3.38 -8.02 -3.42
N ARG A 354 4.20 -8.31 -2.39
CA ARG A 354 5.24 -9.36 -2.47
C ARG A 354 4.68 -10.78 -2.67
N ASP A 355 3.43 -10.99 -2.25
CA ASP A 355 2.75 -12.29 -2.30
C ASP A 355 2.11 -12.57 -3.68
N MET A 356 2.14 -11.59 -4.60
CA MET A 356 1.61 -11.73 -5.96
C MET A 356 2.58 -12.54 -6.85
N PRO A 357 2.05 -13.31 -7.83
CA PRO A 357 2.88 -14.14 -8.71
C PRO A 357 3.85 -13.31 -9.56
N LEU A 358 5.10 -13.76 -9.65
CA LEU A 358 6.16 -13.13 -10.43
C LEU A 358 6.05 -13.50 -11.93
N PRO A 359 6.42 -12.60 -12.87
CA PRO A 359 7.03 -11.28 -12.66
C PRO A 359 6.00 -10.14 -12.48
N LEU A 360 6.27 -9.24 -11.52
CA LEU A 360 5.52 -7.98 -11.40
C LEU A 360 6.11 -6.93 -12.34
N LYS A 361 5.26 -6.34 -13.18
CA LYS A 361 5.61 -5.27 -14.12
C LYS A 361 4.75 -4.06 -13.78
N LEU A 362 5.36 -3.00 -13.24
CA LEU A 362 4.63 -1.79 -12.84
C LEU A 362 5.18 -0.59 -13.60
N PHE A 363 4.29 0.33 -13.98
CA PHE A 363 4.66 1.66 -14.44
C PHE A 363 3.68 2.70 -13.89
N GLU A 364 4.15 3.94 -13.76
CA GLU A 364 3.39 5.10 -13.30
C GLU A 364 3.81 6.32 -14.13
N LEU A 365 2.82 7.05 -14.68
CA LEU A 365 3.03 8.30 -15.41
C LEU A 365 2.36 9.44 -14.64
N GLN A 366 3.12 10.18 -13.83
CA GLN A 366 2.59 11.22 -12.94
C GLN A 366 3.59 12.38 -12.73
N ASP A 367 3.11 13.48 -12.15
CA ASP A 367 3.95 14.61 -11.77
C ASP A 367 4.82 14.31 -10.54
N VAL A 368 6.07 14.75 -10.63
CA VAL A 368 6.95 15.01 -9.49
C VAL A 368 7.16 16.52 -9.35
N ILE A 369 7.40 16.99 -8.12
CA ILE A 369 7.67 18.40 -7.87
C ILE A 369 9.19 18.61 -7.93
N MET A 370 9.63 19.48 -8.83
CA MET A 370 11.02 19.94 -8.96
C MET A 370 11.11 21.39 -8.51
N LYS A 371 12.15 21.76 -7.75
CA LYS A 371 12.39 23.16 -7.41
C LYS A 371 12.84 23.91 -8.66
N ASP A 372 12.18 25.03 -8.96
CA ASP A 372 12.50 25.86 -10.12
C ASP A 372 12.37 27.34 -9.74
N SER A 373 13.51 28.03 -9.66
CA SER A 373 13.58 29.45 -9.30
C SER A 373 13.06 30.38 -10.40
N SER A 374 12.76 29.87 -11.61
CA SER A 374 12.19 30.64 -12.71
C SER A 374 10.65 30.62 -12.73
N SER A 375 10.02 29.72 -11.98
CA SER A 375 8.57 29.74 -11.74
C SER A 375 8.22 30.71 -10.61
N ASP A 376 7.13 31.45 -10.81
CA ASP A 376 6.44 32.29 -9.85
C ASP A 376 6.19 31.63 -8.47
N VAL A 377 5.86 30.34 -8.45
CA VAL A 377 5.64 29.56 -7.21
C VAL A 377 6.89 28.86 -6.69
N GLY A 378 8.06 29.06 -7.32
CA GLY A 378 9.36 28.51 -6.91
C GLY A 378 9.54 27.00 -7.12
N ALA A 379 8.57 26.33 -7.75
CA ALA A 379 8.58 24.91 -8.04
C ALA A 379 7.74 24.60 -9.29
N ARG A 380 8.19 23.66 -10.12
CA ARG A 380 7.44 23.16 -11.27
C ARG A 380 7.02 21.72 -11.08
N ASN A 381 5.88 21.37 -11.67
CA ASN A 381 5.51 19.98 -11.88
C ASN A 381 6.22 19.45 -13.13
N GLU A 382 6.85 18.29 -13.02
CA GLU A 382 7.52 17.62 -14.12
C GLU A 382 6.89 16.23 -14.32
N ARG A 383 6.28 16.00 -15.49
CA ARG A 383 5.62 14.74 -15.81
C ARG A 383 6.68 13.67 -16.07
N ARG A 384 6.74 12.64 -15.22
CA ARG A 384 7.72 11.55 -15.34
C ARG A 384 7.03 10.22 -15.54
N LEU A 385 7.69 9.35 -16.31
CA LEU A 385 7.37 7.93 -16.43
C LEU A 385 8.35 7.14 -15.54
N GLY A 386 7.84 6.48 -14.51
CA GLY A 386 8.59 5.49 -13.74
C GLY A 386 8.13 4.09 -14.11
N ALA A 387 9.06 3.16 -14.30
CA ALA A 387 8.75 1.74 -14.52
C ALA A 387 9.69 0.84 -13.71
N VAL A 388 9.16 -0.26 -13.18
CA VAL A 388 9.94 -1.27 -12.45
C VAL A 388 9.51 -2.68 -12.86
N TYR A 389 10.51 -3.53 -13.08
CA TYR A 389 10.35 -4.96 -13.34
C TYR A 389 10.89 -5.74 -12.13
N TYR A 390 10.07 -6.59 -11.54
CA TYR A 390 10.42 -7.39 -10.37
C TYR A 390 10.15 -8.88 -10.62
N ASN A 391 11.20 -9.69 -10.54
CA ASN A 391 11.18 -11.14 -10.75
C ASN A 391 12.35 -11.78 -9.97
N LYS A 392 12.45 -13.12 -9.97
CA LYS A 392 13.56 -13.88 -9.40
C LYS A 392 14.93 -13.45 -9.95
N THR A 393 14.98 -13.01 -11.20
CA THR A 393 16.13 -12.38 -11.86
C THR A 393 15.76 -10.97 -12.30
N ALA A 394 16.66 -10.02 -12.13
CA ALA A 394 16.44 -8.64 -12.56
C ALA A 394 16.70 -8.49 -14.07
N GLY A 395 15.62 -8.53 -14.85
CA GLY A 395 15.66 -8.41 -16.31
C GLY A 395 15.87 -6.97 -16.78
N PHE A 396 17.14 -6.58 -16.91
CA PHE A 396 17.56 -5.27 -17.39
C PHE A 396 17.16 -5.09 -18.86
N GLU A 397 17.36 -6.15 -19.65
CA GLU A 397 16.96 -6.29 -21.04
C GLU A 397 15.45 -6.08 -21.27
N ILE A 398 14.61 -6.41 -20.29
CA ILE A 398 13.15 -6.18 -20.36
C ILE A 398 12.81 -4.71 -20.15
N ILE A 399 13.48 -4.02 -19.21
CA ILE A 399 13.31 -2.58 -19.00
C ILE A 399 13.94 -1.77 -20.16
N HIS A 400 15.05 -2.24 -20.73
CA HIS A 400 15.63 -1.69 -21.95
C HIS A 400 14.66 -1.83 -23.13
N GLY A 401 14.08 -3.02 -23.36
CA GLY A 401 13.06 -3.22 -24.39
C GLY A 401 11.78 -2.41 -24.17
N PHE A 402 11.41 -2.14 -22.90
CA PHE A 402 10.32 -1.23 -22.56
C PHE A 402 10.67 0.22 -22.94
N LEU A 403 11.88 0.69 -22.61
CA LEU A 403 12.38 1.99 -23.05
C LEU A 403 12.36 2.12 -24.57
N ASP A 404 12.91 1.14 -25.29
CA ASP A 404 12.96 1.15 -26.76
C ASP A 404 11.56 1.14 -27.40
N ARG A 405 10.56 0.55 -26.71
CA ARG A 405 9.16 0.58 -27.14
C ARG A 405 8.53 1.93 -26.87
N VAL A 406 8.80 2.55 -25.72
CA VAL A 406 8.32 3.91 -25.40
C VAL A 406 8.91 4.93 -26.36
N MET A 407 10.23 4.89 -26.62
CA MET A 407 10.88 5.82 -27.55
C MET A 407 10.36 5.68 -28.98
N ARG A 408 10.15 4.44 -29.47
CA ARG A 408 9.49 4.20 -30.77
C ARG A 408 8.04 4.64 -30.84
N LEU A 409 7.31 4.72 -29.72
CA LEU A 409 5.96 5.29 -29.67
C LEU A 409 5.96 6.83 -29.60
N LEU A 410 7.13 7.45 -29.41
CA LEU A 410 7.37 8.89 -29.45
C LEU A 410 8.12 9.30 -30.73
N ASP A 411 8.16 8.43 -31.75
CA ASP A 411 8.91 8.57 -33.01
C ASP A 411 10.42 8.86 -32.84
N LEU A 412 10.99 8.55 -31.66
CA LEU A 412 12.42 8.69 -31.37
C LEU A 412 13.17 7.39 -31.71
N ASN A 413 13.96 7.45 -32.77
CA ASN A 413 14.87 6.37 -33.16
C ASN A 413 16.15 6.35 -32.32
N PRO A 414 16.79 5.19 -32.10
CA PRO A 414 18.07 5.10 -31.42
C PRO A 414 19.20 5.68 -32.30
N SER A 415 19.66 6.89 -31.99
CA SER A 415 20.71 7.61 -32.71
C SER A 415 21.37 8.65 -31.82
N LYS A 416 22.66 8.94 -32.06
CA LYS A 416 23.42 9.96 -31.32
C LYS A 416 23.19 11.39 -31.82
N GLU A 417 22.72 11.56 -33.05
CA GLU A 417 22.61 12.87 -33.70
C GLU A 417 21.18 13.42 -33.61
N ASN A 418 20.18 12.64 -34.06
CA ASN A 418 18.77 13.04 -34.15
C ASN A 418 17.82 12.09 -33.37
N GLY A 419 18.29 11.48 -32.28
CA GLY A 419 17.55 10.42 -31.59
C GLY A 419 17.79 10.37 -30.09
N TYR A 420 17.57 9.20 -29.50
CA TYR A 420 18.04 8.89 -28.15
C TYR A 420 19.24 7.94 -28.17
N TYR A 421 20.12 8.06 -27.17
CA TYR A 421 21.17 7.08 -26.91
C TYR A 421 21.36 6.89 -25.41
N ILE A 422 21.98 5.77 -25.06
CA ILE A 422 22.16 5.35 -23.67
C ILE A 422 23.65 5.51 -23.31
N LYS A 423 23.92 6.24 -22.22
CA LYS A 423 25.27 6.53 -21.73
C LYS A 423 25.43 5.96 -20.32
N ALA A 424 26.42 5.10 -20.11
CA ALA A 424 26.75 4.59 -18.77
C ALA A 424 27.03 5.76 -17.80
N CYS A 425 26.50 5.67 -16.59
CA CYS A 425 26.70 6.67 -15.54
C CYS A 425 26.64 6.01 -14.16
N ASP A 426 27.40 6.51 -13.20
CA ASP A 426 27.29 6.04 -11.82
C ASP A 426 26.35 6.93 -11.01
N ASN A 427 25.46 6.30 -10.24
CA ASN A 427 24.49 6.97 -9.37
C ASN A 427 24.33 6.13 -8.09
N PRO A 428 24.40 6.73 -6.89
CA PRO A 428 24.40 6.00 -5.62
C PRO A 428 23.10 5.23 -5.32
N THR A 429 22.03 5.43 -6.09
CA THR A 429 20.76 4.69 -5.99
C THR A 429 20.82 3.31 -6.67
N PHE A 430 21.81 3.10 -7.53
CA PHE A 430 21.85 2.03 -8.54
C PHE A 430 23.16 1.24 -8.49
N PHE A 431 23.32 0.21 -9.32
CA PHE A 431 24.49 -0.67 -9.28
C PHE A 431 25.65 -0.11 -10.12
N PRO A 432 26.87 0.04 -9.55
CA PRO A 432 28.02 0.57 -10.29
C PRO A 432 28.29 -0.20 -11.59
N GLY A 433 28.39 0.52 -12.71
CA GLY A 433 28.60 -0.07 -14.03
C GLY A 433 27.42 -0.86 -14.62
N ARG A 434 26.20 -0.78 -14.06
CA ARG A 434 24.96 -1.20 -14.76
C ARG A 434 23.94 -0.06 -14.94
N CYS A 435 24.14 1.05 -14.25
CA CYS A 435 23.35 2.26 -14.40
C CYS A 435 23.66 3.03 -15.70
N ALA A 436 22.62 3.50 -16.39
CA ALA A 436 22.76 4.32 -17.57
C ALA A 436 21.76 5.50 -17.61
N SER A 437 22.26 6.64 -18.07
CA SER A 437 21.48 7.82 -18.40
C SER A 437 20.96 7.71 -19.82
N ILE A 438 19.68 8.04 -20.00
CA ILE A 438 19.01 8.14 -21.29
C ILE A 438 19.20 9.58 -21.76
N ILE A 439 19.89 9.77 -22.88
CA ILE A 439 20.13 11.09 -23.46
C ILE A 439 19.29 11.20 -24.73
N GLY A 440 18.48 12.25 -24.82
CA GLY A 440 17.63 12.54 -25.96
C GLY A 440 18.27 13.53 -26.95
N PRO A 441 17.44 14.07 -27.87
CA PRO A 441 17.84 15.20 -28.71
C PRO A 441 18.42 16.35 -27.89
N GLU A 442 19.31 17.13 -28.50
CA GLU A 442 19.97 18.30 -27.88
C GLU A 442 20.80 17.96 -26.60
N ASN A 443 21.19 16.69 -26.42
CA ASN A 443 21.88 16.18 -25.23
C ASN A 443 21.10 16.34 -23.90
N VAL A 444 19.78 16.52 -23.94
CA VAL A 444 18.95 16.58 -22.74
C VAL A 444 18.89 15.20 -22.08
N THR A 445 19.13 15.12 -20.76
CA THR A 445 19.02 13.86 -20.01
C THR A 445 17.54 13.56 -19.70
N LEU A 446 16.99 12.53 -20.34
CA LEU A 446 15.58 12.15 -20.26
C LEU A 446 15.25 11.22 -19.09
N GLY A 447 16.24 10.49 -18.54
CA GLY A 447 16.01 9.55 -17.44
C GLY A 447 17.21 8.68 -17.09
N VAL A 448 17.00 7.74 -16.14
CA VAL A 448 18.02 6.80 -15.66
C VAL A 448 17.42 5.39 -15.58
N LEU A 449 18.21 4.37 -15.91
CA LEU A 449 17.79 2.97 -16.02
C LEU A 449 18.80 2.04 -15.31
N ASP A 450 18.35 1.27 -14.30
CA ASP A 450 19.14 0.18 -13.68
C ASP A 450 18.34 -0.79 -12.76
N ARG A 451 19.04 -1.83 -12.30
CA ARG A 451 18.82 -2.80 -11.22
C ARG A 451 19.14 -2.21 -9.83
N PHE A 452 18.41 -2.65 -8.79
CA PHE A 452 18.61 -2.22 -7.40
C PHE A 452 19.67 -3.02 -6.62
N SER A 453 20.24 -2.41 -5.59
CA SER A 453 21.33 -2.95 -4.76
C SER A 453 20.92 -4.15 -3.90
N MET A 454 21.67 -5.25 -3.98
CA MET A 454 21.50 -6.48 -3.19
C MET A 454 22.37 -6.52 -1.91
N LEU A 455 22.44 -5.42 -1.14
CA LEU A 455 23.11 -5.43 0.16
C LEU A 455 22.46 -6.46 1.12
N SER A 456 21.16 -6.69 0.94
CA SER A 456 20.37 -7.76 1.58
C SER A 456 20.96 -9.14 1.38
N ASP A 457 21.41 -9.47 0.17
CA ASP A 457 21.76 -10.83 -0.21
C ASP A 457 23.15 -11.18 0.31
N CYS A 458 24.09 -10.23 0.31
CA CYS A 458 25.37 -10.36 1.00
C CYS A 458 25.19 -10.56 2.52
N LEU A 459 24.32 -9.77 3.17
CA LEU A 459 24.00 -9.93 4.60
C LEU A 459 23.30 -11.28 4.88
N LEU A 460 22.38 -11.70 4.01
CA LEU A 460 21.69 -12.99 4.10
C LEU A 460 22.67 -14.16 3.97
N ILE A 461 23.67 -14.08 3.08
CA ILE A 461 24.67 -15.12 2.90
C ILE A 461 25.62 -15.20 4.10
N ILE A 462 26.00 -14.06 4.69
CA ILE A 462 26.75 -14.02 5.95
C ILE A 462 25.92 -14.64 7.09
N ALA A 463 24.62 -14.32 7.18
CA ALA A 463 23.72 -14.90 8.17
C ALA A 463 23.52 -16.41 7.98
N ILE A 464 23.35 -16.90 6.74
CA ILE A 464 23.29 -18.32 6.41
C ILE A 464 24.59 -19.01 6.83
N ALA A 465 25.76 -18.48 6.47
CA ALA A 465 27.06 -19.03 6.86
C ALA A 465 27.29 -19.06 8.38
N PHE A 466 26.76 -18.06 9.11
CA PHE A 466 26.80 -18.02 10.57
C PHE A 466 25.88 -19.09 11.19
N CYS A 467 24.65 -19.20 10.71
CA CYS A 467 23.67 -20.20 11.16
C CYS A 467 24.12 -21.63 10.84
N THR A 468 24.70 -21.89 9.66
CA THR A 468 25.23 -23.22 9.31
C THR A 468 26.48 -23.56 10.13
N ALA A 469 27.36 -22.60 10.43
CA ALA A 469 28.48 -22.81 11.34
C ALA A 469 28.02 -23.15 12.77
N LEU A 470 27.04 -22.41 13.31
CA LEU A 470 26.44 -22.69 14.62
C LEU A 470 25.74 -24.05 14.66
N ALA A 471 24.91 -24.36 13.67
CA ALA A 471 24.24 -25.66 13.57
C ALA A 471 25.26 -26.81 13.46
N GLY A 472 26.40 -26.58 12.78
CA GLY A 472 27.45 -27.57 12.60
C GLY A 472 28.24 -27.86 13.87
N GLU A 473 28.58 -26.84 14.66
CA GLU A 473 29.18 -27.05 15.97
C GLU A 473 28.15 -27.60 16.97
N GLY A 474 26.87 -27.23 16.87
CA GLY A 474 25.78 -27.82 17.65
C GLY A 474 25.56 -29.32 17.38
N LEU A 475 25.55 -29.72 16.10
CA LEU A 475 25.51 -31.13 15.68
C LEU A 475 26.77 -31.89 16.11
N THR A 476 27.95 -31.26 15.99
CA THR A 476 29.22 -31.83 16.47
C THR A 476 29.17 -32.02 17.99
N TYR A 477 28.61 -31.06 18.74
CA TYR A 477 28.41 -31.18 20.17
C TYR A 477 27.42 -32.29 20.54
N LEU A 478 26.28 -32.38 19.85
CA LEU A 478 25.25 -33.37 20.16
C LEU A 478 25.69 -34.81 19.81
N LEU A 479 26.36 -35.01 18.67
CA LEU A 479 26.78 -36.34 18.20
C LEU A 479 28.14 -36.78 18.76
N VAL A 480 29.10 -35.86 18.93
CA VAL A 480 30.44 -36.16 19.41
C VAL A 480 30.59 -35.81 20.89
N TYR A 481 30.53 -34.54 21.27
CA TYR A 481 30.93 -34.10 22.62
C TYR A 481 29.96 -34.54 23.73
N ARG A 482 28.66 -34.70 23.43
CA ARG A 482 27.64 -35.20 24.37
C ARG A 482 27.75 -36.71 24.59
N SER A 483 28.20 -37.46 23.59
CA SER A 483 28.28 -38.93 23.62
C SER A 483 29.10 -39.43 24.81
N GLU A 484 28.54 -40.37 25.57
CA GLU A 484 29.24 -40.99 26.68
C GLU A 484 30.50 -41.72 26.22
N GLN A 485 30.48 -42.34 25.05
CA GLN A 485 31.64 -43.04 24.49
C GLN A 485 32.80 -42.05 24.29
N TYR A 486 32.53 -40.87 23.72
CA TYR A 486 33.54 -39.83 23.58
C TYR A 486 34.08 -39.33 24.92
N LYS A 487 33.19 -39.07 25.89
CA LYS A 487 33.58 -38.64 27.25
C LYS A 487 34.46 -39.68 27.96
N ARG A 488 34.11 -40.97 27.84
CA ARG A 488 34.89 -42.09 28.39
C ARG A 488 36.28 -42.17 27.74
N LEU A 489 36.35 -42.19 26.39
CA LEU A 489 37.64 -42.23 25.67
C LEU A 489 38.51 -41.00 25.96
N LYS A 490 37.93 -39.80 26.03
CA LYS A 490 38.66 -38.56 26.38
C LYS A 490 39.24 -38.64 27.79
N THR A 491 38.43 -39.07 28.77
CA THR A 491 38.86 -39.21 30.18
C THR A 491 39.95 -40.28 30.34
N GLU A 492 39.84 -41.39 29.62
CA GLU A 492 40.90 -42.41 29.57
C GLU A 492 42.18 -41.89 28.94
N MET A 493 42.08 -41.15 27.83
CA MET A 493 43.22 -40.55 27.15
C MET A 493 43.93 -39.54 28.08
N GLU A 494 43.21 -38.60 28.69
CA GLU A 494 43.77 -37.64 29.65
C GLU A 494 44.43 -38.35 30.85
N ARG A 495 43.84 -39.43 31.38
CA ARG A 495 44.43 -40.26 32.45
C ARG A 495 45.69 -41.01 31.99
N LYS A 496 45.70 -41.58 30.78
CA LYS A 496 46.86 -42.29 30.22
C LYS A 496 48.00 -41.33 29.91
N THR A 497 47.72 -40.16 29.33
CA THR A 497 48.70 -39.10 29.05
C THR A 497 49.36 -38.59 30.34
N LYS A 498 48.58 -38.17 31.35
CA LYS A 498 49.15 -37.71 32.63
C LYS A 498 49.98 -38.78 33.34
N ARG A 499 49.57 -40.06 33.25
CA ARG A 499 50.36 -41.19 33.79
C ARG A 499 51.66 -41.41 33.00
N LEU A 500 51.64 -41.25 31.68
CA LEU A 500 52.83 -41.38 30.84
C LEU A 500 53.81 -40.22 31.07
N GLU A 501 53.31 -38.98 31.15
CA GLU A 501 54.12 -37.80 31.48
C GLU A 501 54.78 -37.94 32.85
N LYS A 502 54.02 -38.33 33.89
CA LYS A 502 54.57 -38.57 35.23
C LYS A 502 55.64 -39.66 35.21
N LYS A 503 55.39 -40.79 34.54
CA LYS A 503 56.39 -41.87 34.38
C LYS A 503 57.64 -41.42 33.59
N LYS A 504 57.50 -40.52 32.60
CA LYS A 504 58.64 -39.97 31.86
C LYS A 504 59.46 -39.01 32.71
N GLN A 505 58.81 -38.19 33.54
CA GLN A 505 59.48 -37.31 34.51
C GLN A 505 60.18 -38.12 35.62
N GLU A 506 59.57 -39.20 36.10
CA GLU A 506 60.15 -40.09 37.13
C GLU A 506 61.30 -40.97 36.61
N ALA A 507 61.45 -41.17 35.29
CA ALA A 507 62.40 -42.14 34.72
C ALA A 507 63.83 -41.60 34.50
N GLY A 508 64.02 -40.28 34.39
CA GLY A 508 65.33 -39.67 34.11
C GLY A 508 66.00 -40.12 32.79
N GLU A 509 67.28 -39.79 32.61
CA GLU A 509 68.04 -40.14 31.39
C GLU A 509 68.59 -41.58 31.40
N VAL A 510 68.71 -42.24 32.56
CA VAL A 510 69.29 -43.60 32.69
C VAL A 510 68.18 -44.63 32.83
N VAL A 511 67.55 -45.00 31.71
CA VAL A 511 66.40 -45.91 31.67
C VAL A 511 66.83 -47.37 31.47
N ASP A 512 66.57 -48.23 32.45
CA ASP A 512 66.76 -49.69 32.33
C ASP A 512 66.00 -50.27 31.11
N LYS A 513 66.58 -51.28 30.46
CA LYS A 513 66.08 -51.89 29.22
C LYS A 513 64.66 -52.47 29.38
N ASN A 514 64.30 -52.89 30.59
CA ASN A 514 62.94 -53.32 30.93
C ASN A 514 61.97 -52.16 31.19
N ALA A 515 62.44 -51.06 31.77
CA ALA A 515 61.64 -49.85 31.96
C ALA A 515 61.31 -49.18 30.61
N LYS A 516 62.28 -49.12 29.69
CA LYS A 516 62.09 -48.61 28.33
C LYS A 516 61.00 -49.39 27.57
N LYS A 517 61.06 -50.73 27.56
CA LYS A 517 60.01 -51.58 26.97
C LYS A 517 58.63 -51.42 27.61
N ARG A 518 58.54 -51.03 28.88
CA ARG A 518 57.26 -50.74 29.56
C ARG A 518 56.69 -49.39 29.12
N LEU A 519 57.55 -48.36 28.95
CA LEU A 519 57.15 -47.06 28.42
C LEU A 519 56.68 -47.16 26.96
N GLU A 520 57.41 -47.90 26.11
CA GLU A 520 57.04 -48.13 24.71
C GLU A 520 55.65 -48.79 24.58
N ARG A 521 55.35 -49.81 25.41
CA ARG A 521 54.01 -50.44 25.45
C ARG A 521 52.89 -49.49 25.92
N ASP A 522 53.19 -48.62 26.89
CA ASP A 522 52.20 -47.63 27.35
C ASP A 522 51.98 -46.53 26.28
N GLU A 523 53.00 -46.17 25.50
CA GLU A 523 52.86 -45.32 24.31
C GLU A 523 52.04 -45.96 23.19
N GLU A 524 52.25 -47.25 22.89
CA GLU A 524 51.43 -47.98 21.91
C GLU A 524 49.96 -48.03 22.32
N ARG A 525 49.69 -48.27 23.61
CA ARG A 525 48.33 -48.23 24.18
C ARG A 525 47.70 -46.84 24.12
N LEU A 526 48.49 -45.79 24.29
CA LEU A 526 48.04 -44.40 24.12
C LEU A 526 47.74 -44.10 22.64
N LYS A 527 48.60 -44.52 21.71
CA LYS A 527 48.41 -44.41 20.26
C LYS A 527 47.14 -45.15 19.81
N ALA A 528 46.88 -46.35 20.33
CA ALA A 528 45.64 -47.10 20.08
C ALA A 528 44.40 -46.33 20.57
N THR A 529 44.40 -45.87 21.83
CA THR A 529 43.28 -45.10 22.40
C THR A 529 43.03 -43.79 21.60
N ASN A 530 44.09 -43.14 21.12
CA ASN A 530 44.00 -41.95 20.27
C ASN A 530 43.43 -42.27 18.88
N ARG A 531 43.80 -43.42 18.30
CA ARG A 531 43.25 -43.92 17.02
C ARG A 531 41.75 -44.19 17.15
N ASP A 532 41.31 -44.83 18.23
CA ASP A 532 39.90 -45.11 18.47
C ASP A 532 39.08 -43.83 18.67
N MET A 533 39.60 -42.87 19.44
CA MET A 533 38.99 -41.54 19.60
C MET A 533 38.91 -40.81 18.25
N SER A 534 39.94 -40.91 17.41
CA SER A 534 39.95 -40.30 16.08
C SER A 534 38.98 -40.98 15.11
N MET A 535 38.87 -42.31 15.13
CA MET A 535 37.88 -43.05 14.33
C MET A 535 36.44 -42.72 14.76
N PHE A 536 36.19 -42.54 16.07
CA PHE A 536 34.90 -42.10 16.56
C PHE A 536 34.55 -40.69 16.04
N LYS A 537 35.47 -39.72 16.15
CA LYS A 537 35.29 -38.39 15.56
C LYS A 537 35.03 -38.47 14.04
N MET A 538 35.81 -39.28 13.32
CA MET A 538 35.73 -39.41 11.86
C MET A 538 34.36 -39.92 11.38
N LYS A 539 33.82 -40.97 12.04
CA LYS A 539 32.47 -41.49 11.72
C LYS A 539 31.38 -40.44 11.92
N SER A 540 31.43 -39.69 13.03
CA SER A 540 30.46 -38.62 13.29
C SER A 540 30.62 -37.43 12.34
N MET A 541 31.86 -37.04 11.99
CA MET A 541 32.12 -35.97 11.03
C MET A 541 31.65 -36.33 9.61
N PHE A 542 31.70 -37.62 9.22
CA PHE A 542 31.15 -38.08 7.96
C PHE A 542 29.62 -37.93 7.89
N ALA A 543 28.90 -38.34 8.95
CA ALA A 543 27.45 -38.15 9.04
C ALA A 543 27.05 -36.65 9.00
N ILE A 544 27.81 -35.80 9.69
CA ILE A 544 27.64 -34.34 9.66
C ILE A 544 27.92 -33.79 8.24
N GLY A 545 28.94 -34.30 7.55
CA GLY A 545 29.27 -33.92 6.17
C GLY A 545 28.17 -34.23 5.15
N LEU A 546 27.47 -35.37 5.30
CA LEU A 546 26.32 -35.71 4.47
C LEU A 546 25.15 -34.73 4.69
N ALA A 547 24.83 -34.41 5.95
CA ALA A 547 23.79 -33.43 6.28
C ALA A 547 24.12 -32.02 5.72
N PHE A 548 25.38 -31.59 5.80
CA PHE A 548 25.82 -30.33 5.21
C PHE A 548 25.80 -30.31 3.68
N THR A 549 26.09 -31.44 3.04
CA THR A 549 26.00 -31.54 1.57
C THR A 549 24.56 -31.37 1.09
N ALA A 550 23.58 -31.94 1.81
CA ALA A 550 22.16 -31.77 1.51
C ALA A 550 21.68 -30.31 1.70
N LEU A 551 22.09 -29.66 2.80
CA LEU A 551 21.83 -28.22 3.04
C LEU A 551 22.48 -27.32 1.99
N LEU A 552 23.73 -27.59 1.61
CA LEU A 552 24.44 -26.81 0.60
C LEU A 552 23.76 -26.95 -0.77
N SER A 553 23.26 -28.14 -1.12
CA SER A 553 22.49 -28.36 -2.34
C SER A 553 21.19 -27.53 -2.38
N THR A 554 20.47 -27.45 -1.25
CA THR A 554 19.25 -26.63 -1.17
C THR A 554 19.54 -25.14 -1.31
N PHE A 555 20.59 -24.62 -0.67
CA PHE A 555 20.99 -23.22 -0.86
C PHE A 555 21.53 -22.95 -2.27
N ASN A 556 22.26 -23.89 -2.87
CA ASN A 556 22.77 -23.73 -4.24
C ASN A 556 21.62 -23.54 -5.23
N SER A 557 20.51 -24.28 -5.08
CA SER A 557 19.31 -24.09 -5.91
C SER A 557 18.65 -22.71 -5.77
N ILE A 558 18.89 -21.97 -4.69
CA ILE A 558 18.31 -20.63 -4.46
C ILE A 558 19.14 -19.53 -5.11
N PHE A 559 20.47 -19.73 -5.20
CA PHE A 559 21.43 -18.75 -5.71
C PHE A 559 22.05 -19.13 -7.07
N ASP A 560 21.56 -20.18 -7.73
CA ASP A 560 22.07 -20.65 -9.02
C ASP A 560 21.99 -19.56 -10.10
N GLY A 561 23.06 -19.41 -10.90
CA GLY A 561 23.18 -18.36 -11.91
C GLY A 561 23.39 -16.93 -11.38
N ARG A 562 23.50 -16.70 -10.06
CA ARG A 562 23.58 -15.35 -9.47
C ARG A 562 25.00 -14.94 -9.07
N VAL A 563 25.47 -13.83 -9.66
CA VAL A 563 26.64 -13.09 -9.17
C VAL A 563 26.28 -12.45 -7.82
N VAL A 564 27.01 -12.81 -6.77
CA VAL A 564 26.79 -12.34 -5.38
C VAL A 564 27.70 -11.18 -5.03
N ALA A 565 28.96 -11.25 -5.45
CA ALA A 565 29.97 -10.22 -5.20
C ALA A 565 30.89 -10.10 -6.42
N ARG A 566 31.71 -9.04 -6.45
CA ARG A 566 32.81 -8.91 -7.41
C ARG A 566 34.12 -8.73 -6.63
N LEU A 567 35.12 -9.50 -6.98
CA LEU A 567 36.43 -9.48 -6.32
C LEU A 567 37.27 -8.31 -6.87
N PRO A 568 38.08 -7.64 -6.02
CA PRO A 568 38.95 -6.55 -6.46
C PRO A 568 40.16 -7.02 -7.29
N PHE A 569 40.35 -8.34 -7.43
CA PHE A 569 41.38 -8.99 -8.23
C PHE A 569 40.79 -10.17 -9.01
N VAL A 570 41.45 -10.58 -10.08
CA VAL A 570 41.14 -11.84 -10.78
C VAL A 570 41.75 -13.00 -9.98
N PRO A 571 40.99 -14.01 -9.53
CA PRO A 571 41.54 -15.14 -8.77
C PRO A 571 42.57 -15.93 -9.57
N ILE A 572 43.47 -16.63 -8.87
CA ILE A 572 44.44 -17.56 -9.49
C ILE A 572 43.67 -18.78 -10.03
N GLY A 573 44.09 -19.36 -11.16
CA GLY A 573 43.31 -20.32 -11.97
C GLY A 573 42.53 -21.41 -11.22
N PHE A 574 43.10 -22.06 -10.18
CA PHE A 574 42.37 -23.07 -9.42
C PHE A 574 41.19 -22.50 -8.61
N LEU A 575 41.30 -21.25 -8.15
CA LEU A 575 40.23 -20.52 -7.46
C LEU A 575 39.19 -19.98 -8.44
N GLN A 576 39.54 -19.72 -9.71
CA GLN A 576 38.57 -19.25 -10.72
C GLN A 576 37.44 -20.27 -10.92
N GLY A 577 37.76 -21.57 -11.00
CA GLY A 577 36.77 -22.63 -11.11
C GLY A 577 35.85 -22.81 -9.88
N LEU A 578 36.20 -22.19 -8.74
CA LEU A 578 35.37 -22.16 -7.53
C LEU A 578 34.62 -20.81 -7.39
N SER A 579 35.26 -19.69 -7.71
CA SER A 579 34.63 -18.37 -7.67
C SER A 579 33.56 -18.23 -8.74
N HIS A 580 33.84 -18.64 -9.98
CA HIS A 580 32.94 -18.47 -11.13
C HIS A 580 31.95 -19.63 -11.35
N ARG A 581 31.88 -20.58 -10.41
CA ARG A 581 31.06 -21.79 -10.55
C ARG A 581 29.57 -21.46 -10.66
N ASN A 582 28.91 -22.05 -11.66
CA ASN A 582 27.51 -21.83 -12.00
C ASN A 582 27.14 -20.36 -12.32
N LEU A 583 28.10 -19.52 -12.71
CA LEU A 583 27.84 -18.16 -13.20
C LEU A 583 27.77 -18.12 -14.74
N VAL A 584 26.99 -17.18 -15.26
CA VAL A 584 26.87 -16.89 -16.69
C VAL A 584 27.52 -15.55 -16.99
N GLY A 585 28.60 -15.55 -17.76
CA GLY A 585 29.37 -14.36 -18.16
C GLY A 585 30.87 -14.62 -18.22
N ASP A 586 31.63 -13.72 -18.86
CA ASP A 586 33.07 -13.91 -19.12
C ASP A 586 33.99 -13.18 -18.11
N ASP A 587 33.42 -12.38 -17.19
CA ASP A 587 34.21 -11.65 -16.18
C ASP A 587 34.60 -12.54 -14.99
N MET A 588 35.84 -13.02 -15.01
CA MET A 588 36.43 -13.86 -13.96
C MET A 588 36.61 -13.17 -12.59
N ARG A 589 36.17 -11.91 -12.43
CA ARG A 589 36.09 -11.22 -11.12
C ARG A 589 34.77 -11.47 -10.41
N ASP A 590 33.75 -11.95 -11.11
CA ASP A 590 32.43 -12.20 -10.53
C ASP A 590 32.45 -13.45 -9.63
N CYS A 591 31.73 -13.38 -8.51
CA CYS A 591 31.80 -14.36 -7.42
C CYS A 591 30.44 -15.00 -7.16
N SER A 592 30.42 -16.33 -7.20
CA SER A 592 29.28 -17.18 -6.87
C SER A 592 29.00 -17.24 -5.37
N PHE A 593 27.78 -17.67 -5.02
CA PHE A 593 27.38 -17.98 -3.64
C PHE A 593 28.34 -18.96 -2.94
N ILE A 594 28.74 -20.04 -3.63
CA ILE A 594 29.56 -21.12 -3.07
C ILE A 594 30.88 -20.57 -2.51
N PHE A 595 31.57 -19.71 -3.27
CA PHE A 595 32.88 -19.19 -2.90
C PHE A 595 32.80 -18.27 -1.67
N LEU A 596 31.83 -17.34 -1.64
CA LEU A 596 31.63 -16.46 -0.50
C LEU A 596 31.18 -17.23 0.75
N TYR A 597 30.27 -18.19 0.58
CA TYR A 597 29.80 -19.08 1.65
C TYR A 597 30.95 -19.88 2.28
N ILE A 598 31.86 -20.46 1.47
CA ILE A 598 33.03 -21.20 1.97
C ILE A 598 33.95 -20.28 2.77
N LEU A 599 34.31 -19.10 2.24
CA LEU A 599 35.17 -18.13 2.91
C LEU A 599 34.59 -17.66 4.25
N CYS A 600 33.31 -17.29 4.28
CA CYS A 600 32.62 -16.91 5.51
C CYS A 600 32.58 -18.07 6.50
N THR A 601 32.19 -19.28 6.06
CA THR A 601 32.07 -20.45 6.94
C THR A 601 33.40 -20.85 7.55
N MET A 602 34.49 -20.86 6.77
CA MET A 602 35.84 -21.18 7.29
C MET A 602 36.27 -20.17 8.37
N THR A 603 36.07 -18.88 8.12
CA THR A 603 36.45 -17.80 9.03
C THR A 603 35.62 -17.82 10.33
N ILE A 604 34.29 -17.92 10.20
CA ILE A 604 33.36 -17.96 11.33
C ILE A 604 33.62 -19.20 12.19
N ARG A 605 33.77 -20.38 11.58
CA ARG A 605 33.94 -21.64 12.31
C ARG A 605 35.22 -21.68 13.13
N GLN A 606 36.34 -21.21 12.60
CA GLN A 606 37.60 -21.13 13.34
C GLN A 606 37.50 -20.23 14.57
N ASN A 607 36.80 -19.09 14.46
CA ASN A 607 36.60 -18.17 15.58
C ASN A 607 35.58 -18.70 16.60
N LEU A 608 34.53 -19.37 16.14
CA LEU A 608 33.53 -20.02 16.99
C LEU A 608 34.14 -21.15 17.83
N GLN A 609 34.99 -22.01 17.23
CA GLN A 609 35.70 -23.07 17.95
C GLN A 609 36.66 -22.53 19.03
N LYS A 610 37.34 -21.41 18.75
CA LYS A 610 38.16 -20.69 19.74
C LYS A 610 37.31 -20.15 20.90
N ALA A 611 36.18 -19.50 20.59
CA ALA A 611 35.28 -18.92 21.58
C ALA A 611 34.63 -19.98 22.50
N LEU A 612 34.29 -21.15 21.95
CA LEU A 612 33.72 -22.28 22.71
C LEU A 612 34.78 -23.07 23.52
N GLY A 613 36.04 -22.63 23.57
CA GLY A 613 37.12 -23.29 24.30
C GLY A 613 37.49 -24.68 23.75
N HIS A 614 37.01 -25.04 22.55
CA HIS A 614 37.28 -26.31 21.89
C HIS A 614 38.61 -26.23 21.13
N ASN A 615 39.67 -25.98 21.88
CA ASN A 615 41.01 -25.82 21.34
C ASN A 615 41.55 -27.19 20.88
N ASN A 616 41.43 -27.49 19.58
CA ASN A 616 42.15 -28.59 18.96
C ASN A 616 43.65 -28.23 18.96
N GLY A 617 44.37 -28.69 19.98
CA GLY A 617 45.84 -28.64 20.05
C GLY A 617 46.48 -29.58 19.01
N LEU A 618 46.34 -29.23 17.73
CA LEU A 618 46.81 -30.01 16.57
C LEU A 618 47.82 -29.23 15.71
N LEU A 619 48.13 -27.98 16.11
CA LEU A 619 49.07 -27.07 15.43
C LEU A 619 50.33 -26.75 16.28
N ARG A 620 50.58 -27.55 17.33
CA ARG A 620 51.77 -27.48 18.21
C ARG A 620 52.63 -28.76 18.16
N LEU A 621 52.55 -29.50 17.05
CA LEU A 621 53.27 -30.76 16.80
C LEU A 621 54.05 -30.74 15.47
N VAL A 622 54.28 -29.55 14.91
CA VAL A 622 55.14 -29.31 13.72
C VAL A 622 56.14 -28.15 13.99
N GLN A 623 56.31 -27.84 15.28
CA GLN A 623 57.48 -27.21 15.90
C GLN A 623 57.85 -28.08 17.10
#